data_AF-A0A9W8J1P0-F1
#
_entry.id   AF-A0A9W8J1P0-F1
#
_cell.length_a   1.000
_cell.length_b   1.000
_cell.length_c   1.000
_cell.angle_alpha   90.00
_cell.angle_beta   90.00
_cell.angle_gamma   90.00
#
_symmetry.space_group_name_H-M   'P 1'
#
loop_
_entity.id
_entity.type
_entity.pdbx_description
1 polymer ?
#
loop_
_entity_poly.entity_id
_entity_poly.type
_entity_poly.pdbx_seq_one_letter_code
_entity_poly.pdbx_strand_id
1 'polypeptide(L)'
;MISQSFVSLTVLLLGLVNLSPAFAFPQYGSLAGLSARDLNELVPRLNQVDPPNPPGPLMYNGTKLVHDDAHPFKAPEEGDIRGPCPGLNTLANHGYLPHNGVATPSQIIEAVQEGFNMEHGTALFVTYAAHLVDGNLVTDLLSIGEKTKLTGPDPPAPAIVGGLNTHAVFEGDASMTRADFFFGDNHSFNQTLFDQFVDFSNRFGGGFYNYTVAAELRFQRIQESIATNPQFSFISPRFFTAYAESTFPVNFFVDGRSTEKKLDMEAATSFIRDGKYPQDFHRAAQPSSTEGIDIVASAHPVAPGENRDGKINNYVPDPTSADFSTFCLLYTNFVNQTIGGLYPNPTGVLRRNLIKNLRFFYSGIADAGCEELFPYGQL
;
A
#
# COMPACT_ATOMS: atom_id res chain seq x y z
N MET A 1 -23.88 64.51 -27.97
CA MET A 1 -23.97 64.86 -26.54
C MET A 1 -24.22 63.58 -25.75
N ILE A 2 -23.16 62.93 -25.29
CA ILE A 2 -23.25 61.82 -24.34
C ILE A 2 -23.36 62.46 -22.95
N SER A 3 -24.43 62.18 -22.20
CA SER A 3 -24.66 62.85 -20.92
C SER A 3 -23.58 62.43 -19.92
N GLN A 4 -23.10 63.38 -19.10
CA GLN A 4 -22.10 63.12 -18.05
C GLN A 4 -22.53 62.02 -17.07
N SER A 5 -23.85 61.78 -16.94
CA SER A 5 -24.41 60.71 -16.11
C SER A 5 -24.13 59.30 -16.65
N PHE A 6 -23.97 59.13 -17.96
CA PHE A 6 -23.70 57.83 -18.58
C PHE A 6 -22.25 57.39 -18.38
N VAL A 7 -21.30 58.33 -18.45
CA VAL A 7 -19.86 58.07 -18.24
C VAL A 7 -19.58 57.70 -16.76
N SER A 8 -20.30 58.30 -15.82
CA SER A 8 -20.12 58.03 -14.39
C SER A 8 -20.64 56.65 -13.96
N LEU A 9 -21.65 56.10 -14.64
CA LEU A 9 -22.18 54.76 -14.34
C LEU A 9 -21.28 53.66 -14.91
N THR A 10 -20.67 53.87 -16.08
CA THR A 10 -19.76 52.89 -16.71
C THR A 10 -18.44 52.76 -15.94
N VAL A 11 -17.90 53.87 -15.40
CA VAL A 11 -16.69 53.84 -14.57
C VAL A 11 -16.94 53.18 -13.20
N LEU A 12 -18.14 53.34 -12.62
CA LEU A 12 -18.50 52.66 -11.37
C LEU A 12 -18.72 51.15 -11.57
N LEU A 13 -19.30 50.75 -12.71
CA LEU A 13 -19.47 49.32 -13.09
C LEU A 13 -18.15 48.63 -13.43
N LEU A 14 -17.17 49.33 -14.01
CA LEU A 14 -15.82 48.79 -14.27
C LEU A 14 -14.93 48.75 -13.02
N GLY A 15 -15.23 49.56 -11.99
CA GLY A 15 -14.55 49.52 -10.68
C GLY A 15 -14.97 48.35 -9.80
N LEU A 16 -16.21 47.87 -9.94
CA LEU A 16 -16.75 46.77 -9.12
C LEU A 16 -16.36 45.36 -9.61
N VAL A 17 -15.82 45.22 -10.82
CA VAL A 17 -15.37 43.92 -11.35
C VAL A 17 -13.94 43.58 -10.91
N ASN A 18 -13.17 44.54 -10.38
CA ASN A 18 -11.77 44.35 -10.00
C ASN A 18 -11.52 44.11 -8.50
N LEU A 19 -12.56 43.89 -7.68
CA LEU A 19 -12.43 43.66 -6.24
C LEU A 19 -13.01 42.33 -5.74
N SER A 20 -13.23 41.36 -6.63
CA SER A 20 -13.35 39.97 -6.22
C SER A 20 -11.98 39.32 -6.36
N PRO A 21 -11.16 39.21 -5.29
CA PRO A 21 -10.17 38.15 -5.28
C PRO A 21 -10.98 36.86 -5.15
N ALA A 22 -11.45 36.34 -6.29
CA ALA A 22 -11.76 34.93 -6.38
C ALA A 22 -10.41 34.22 -6.20
N PHE A 23 -10.03 33.99 -4.95
CA PHE A 23 -8.95 33.07 -4.61
C PHE A 23 -9.43 31.70 -5.09
N ALA A 24 -9.14 31.39 -6.36
CA ALA A 24 -9.29 30.05 -6.89
C ALA A 24 -8.34 29.19 -6.06
N PHE A 25 -8.92 28.38 -5.17
CA PHE A 25 -8.13 27.48 -4.33
C PHE A 25 -7.35 26.54 -5.27
N PRO A 26 -6.02 26.46 -5.15
CA PRO A 26 -5.24 25.64 -6.06
C PRO A 26 -5.68 24.18 -5.93
N GLN A 27 -5.87 23.50 -7.05
CA GLN A 27 -6.30 22.09 -7.10
C GLN A 27 -5.37 21.15 -6.32
N TYR A 28 -4.17 21.59 -5.92
CA TYR A 28 -3.18 20.79 -5.18
C TYR A 28 -2.79 21.43 -3.83
N GLY A 29 -3.59 22.38 -3.32
CA GLY A 29 -3.41 22.93 -1.97
C GLY A 29 -3.94 21.98 -0.90
N SER A 30 -3.32 21.94 0.29
CA SER A 30 -3.81 21.10 1.40
C SER A 30 -5.16 21.60 1.92
N LEU A 31 -6.12 20.69 2.19
CA LEU A 31 -7.38 21.04 2.83
C LEU A 31 -7.27 21.07 4.36
N ALA A 32 -6.11 20.74 4.92
CA ALA A 32 -5.91 20.68 6.36
C ALA A 32 -6.10 22.07 7.01
N GLY A 33 -6.79 22.10 8.15
CA GLY A 33 -7.03 23.32 8.92
C GLY A 33 -8.17 24.22 8.42
N LEU A 34 -8.82 23.86 7.31
CA LEU A 34 -10.00 24.59 6.80
C LEU A 34 -11.25 24.34 7.66
N SER A 35 -12.16 25.31 7.70
CA SER A 35 -13.44 25.14 8.41
C SER A 35 -14.33 24.13 7.68
N ALA A 36 -15.27 23.51 8.39
CA ALA A 36 -16.24 22.60 7.78
C ALA A 36 -17.05 23.27 6.64
N ARG A 37 -17.30 24.58 6.75
CA ARG A 37 -17.95 25.36 5.70
C ARG A 37 -17.06 25.46 4.45
N ASP A 38 -15.78 25.81 4.63
CA ASP A 38 -14.85 25.95 3.51
C ASP A 38 -14.65 24.61 2.79
N LEU A 39 -14.52 23.51 3.55
CA LEU A 39 -14.44 22.16 3.01
C LEU A 39 -15.67 21.80 2.18
N ASN A 40 -16.88 22.12 2.67
CA ASN A 40 -18.12 21.89 1.94
C ASN A 40 -18.21 22.71 0.65
N GLU A 41 -17.55 23.87 0.57
CA GLU A 41 -17.52 24.70 -0.64
C GLU A 41 -16.40 24.28 -1.63
N LEU A 42 -15.26 23.81 -1.12
CA LEU A 42 -14.07 23.52 -1.90
C LEU A 42 -13.97 22.08 -2.39
N VAL A 43 -14.32 21.10 -1.54
CA VAL A 43 -14.27 19.68 -1.92
C VAL A 43 -15.06 19.44 -3.21
N PRO A 44 -16.32 19.93 -3.39
CA PRO A 44 -17.08 19.89 -4.66
C PRO A 44 -16.35 20.32 -5.93
N ARG A 45 -15.32 21.15 -5.81
CA ARG A 45 -14.58 21.72 -6.94
C ARG A 45 -13.31 20.94 -7.29
N LEU A 46 -12.96 19.93 -6.49
CA LEU A 46 -11.85 19.02 -6.78
C LEU A 46 -12.23 18.03 -7.88
N ASN A 47 -11.21 17.41 -8.50
CA ASN A 47 -11.38 16.25 -9.35
C ASN A 47 -11.77 15.03 -8.49
N GLN A 48 -13.00 15.02 -8.03
CA GLN A 48 -13.55 13.93 -7.25
C GLN A 48 -13.84 12.74 -8.15
N VAL A 49 -13.48 11.57 -7.66
CA VAL A 49 -13.85 10.30 -8.27
C VAL A 49 -14.94 9.67 -7.42
N ASP A 50 -15.94 9.10 -8.07
CA ASP A 50 -16.79 8.10 -7.44
C ASP A 50 -16.14 6.73 -7.68
N PRO A 51 -15.53 6.08 -6.67
CA PRO A 51 -14.70 4.90 -6.87
C PRO A 51 -15.44 3.83 -7.68
N PRO A 52 -14.90 3.34 -8.81
CA PRO A 52 -15.57 2.32 -9.60
C PRO A 52 -15.62 1.01 -8.81
N ASN A 53 -16.47 0.07 -9.25
CA ASN A 53 -16.36 -1.30 -8.76
C ASN A 53 -14.98 -1.86 -9.10
N PRO A 54 -14.35 -2.64 -8.20
CA PRO A 54 -13.06 -3.22 -8.48
C PRO A 54 -13.12 -4.17 -9.69
N PRO A 55 -11.99 -4.36 -10.41
CA PRO A 55 -11.89 -5.38 -11.45
C PRO A 55 -12.25 -6.76 -10.90
N GLY A 56 -12.86 -7.61 -11.72
CA GLY A 56 -13.11 -9.01 -11.38
C GLY A 56 -11.86 -9.89 -11.46
N PRO A 57 -11.98 -11.19 -11.16
CA PRO A 57 -10.90 -12.15 -11.35
C PRO A 57 -10.55 -12.31 -12.84
N LEU A 58 -9.29 -12.67 -13.11
CA LEU A 58 -8.82 -12.92 -14.47
C LEU A 58 -9.62 -14.02 -15.18
N MET A 59 -10.01 -13.77 -16.43
CA MET A 59 -10.58 -14.83 -17.27
C MET A 59 -9.56 -15.91 -17.62
N TYR A 60 -8.33 -15.51 -17.92
CA TYR A 60 -7.20 -16.41 -18.08
C TYR A 60 -6.27 -16.29 -16.88
N ASN A 61 -6.22 -17.35 -16.08
CA ASN A 61 -5.47 -17.41 -14.83
C ASN A 61 -4.31 -18.41 -14.89
N GLY A 62 -3.91 -18.82 -16.09
CA GLY A 62 -2.76 -19.68 -16.33
C GLY A 62 -1.43 -18.91 -16.39
N THR A 63 -0.35 -19.69 -16.52
CA THR A 63 0.99 -19.15 -16.78
C THR A 63 1.06 -18.50 -18.16
N LYS A 64 1.68 -17.33 -18.24
CA LYS A 64 1.97 -16.64 -19.50
C LYS A 64 3.22 -15.78 -19.33
N LEU A 65 3.89 -15.49 -20.43
CA LEU A 65 4.96 -14.50 -20.49
C LEU A 65 4.39 -13.14 -20.03
N VAL A 66 5.08 -12.49 -19.09
CA VAL A 66 4.73 -11.15 -18.59
C VAL A 66 5.87 -10.14 -18.76
N HIS A 67 7.09 -10.61 -19.00
CA HIS A 67 8.15 -9.79 -19.55
C HIS A 67 8.10 -9.84 -21.08
N ASP A 68 7.07 -9.19 -21.65
CA ASP A 68 6.79 -9.18 -23.08
C ASP A 68 7.03 -7.80 -23.73
N ASP A 69 6.85 -7.71 -25.05
CA ASP A 69 7.06 -6.48 -25.82
C ASP A 69 6.09 -5.33 -25.44
N ALA A 70 4.94 -5.66 -24.82
CA ALA A 70 3.98 -4.67 -24.34
C ALA A 70 4.36 -4.13 -22.96
N HIS A 71 5.12 -4.91 -22.18
CA HIS A 71 5.57 -4.57 -20.83
C HIS A 71 7.12 -4.61 -20.71
N PRO A 72 7.84 -3.84 -21.56
CA PRO A 72 9.30 -3.81 -21.49
C PRO A 72 9.75 -3.12 -20.20
N PHE A 73 10.87 -3.57 -19.65
CA PHE A 73 11.50 -2.88 -18.53
C PHE A 73 11.93 -1.47 -18.92
N LYS A 74 11.59 -0.50 -18.06
CA LYS A 74 12.17 0.85 -18.04
C LYS A 74 12.63 1.14 -16.61
N ALA A 75 13.84 1.67 -16.48
CA ALA A 75 14.33 2.13 -15.19
C ALA A 75 13.55 3.40 -14.79
N PRO A 76 13.26 3.59 -13.48
CA PRO A 76 12.56 4.79 -13.02
C PRO A 76 13.38 6.05 -13.35
N GLU A 77 12.68 7.09 -13.79
CA GLU A 77 13.25 8.41 -14.12
C GLU A 77 13.07 9.40 -12.94
N GLU A 78 13.60 10.62 -13.09
CA GLU A 78 13.43 11.67 -12.08
C GLU A 78 11.93 11.99 -11.89
N GLY A 79 11.46 11.84 -10.65
CA GLY A 79 10.05 12.05 -10.29
C GLY A 79 9.19 10.79 -10.29
N ASP A 80 9.70 9.66 -10.78
CA ASP A 80 9.01 8.37 -10.64
C ASP A 80 9.17 7.83 -9.22
N ILE A 81 8.05 7.40 -8.63
CA ILE A 81 8.00 6.96 -7.24
C ILE A 81 8.07 5.43 -7.15
N ARG A 82 8.95 4.94 -6.28
CA ARG A 82 9.03 3.53 -5.86
C ARG A 82 9.02 3.50 -4.34
N GLY A 83 8.64 2.35 -3.76
CA GLY A 83 8.49 2.21 -2.31
C GLY A 83 8.95 0.87 -1.77
N PRO A 84 8.41 0.44 -0.61
CA PRO A 84 8.88 -0.75 0.08
C PRO A 84 8.50 -2.06 -0.61
N CYS A 85 7.51 -2.06 -1.51
CA CYS A 85 7.00 -3.26 -2.16
C CYS A 85 7.75 -3.58 -3.48
N PRO A 86 8.61 -4.62 -3.53
CA PRO A 86 9.31 -4.98 -4.77
C PRO A 86 8.38 -5.42 -5.90
N GLY A 87 7.22 -6.00 -5.57
CA GLY A 87 6.20 -6.39 -6.56
C GLY A 87 5.63 -5.17 -7.29
N LEU A 88 5.09 -4.20 -6.56
CA LEU A 88 4.54 -2.98 -7.18
C LEU A 88 5.61 -2.16 -7.89
N ASN A 89 6.83 -2.11 -7.35
CA ASN A 89 7.97 -1.46 -8.02
C ASN A 89 8.26 -2.08 -9.38
N THR A 90 8.25 -3.42 -9.46
CA THR A 90 8.45 -4.16 -10.71
C THR A 90 7.32 -3.89 -11.70
N LEU A 91 6.07 -3.92 -11.25
CA LEU A 91 4.90 -3.65 -12.10
C LEU A 91 4.93 -2.23 -12.67
N ALA A 92 5.34 -1.23 -11.89
CA ALA A 92 5.52 0.13 -12.38
C ALA A 92 6.67 0.23 -13.39
N ASN A 93 7.81 -0.42 -13.11
CA ASN A 93 8.96 -0.45 -14.04
C ASN A 93 8.64 -1.13 -15.38
N HIS A 94 7.67 -2.02 -15.42
CA HIS A 94 7.23 -2.74 -16.61
C HIS A 94 5.93 -2.18 -17.24
N GLY A 95 5.38 -1.09 -16.70
CA GLY A 95 4.19 -0.45 -17.28
C GLY A 95 2.86 -1.17 -17.04
N TYR A 96 2.83 -2.19 -16.19
CA TYR A 96 1.57 -2.74 -15.66
C TYR A 96 0.86 -1.73 -14.76
N LEU A 97 1.65 -0.92 -14.05
CA LEU A 97 1.20 0.27 -13.35
C LEU A 97 1.67 1.54 -14.09
N PRO A 98 1.02 2.69 -13.86
CA PRO A 98 1.59 3.98 -14.24
C PRO A 98 3.06 4.09 -13.77
N HIS A 99 3.96 4.38 -14.72
CA HIS A 99 5.40 4.33 -14.47
C HIS A 99 5.87 5.29 -13.38
N ASN A 100 5.12 6.38 -13.16
CA ASN A 100 5.36 7.36 -12.11
C ASN A 100 5.06 6.86 -10.68
N GLY A 101 4.51 5.65 -10.53
CA GLY A 101 4.23 5.05 -9.22
C GLY A 101 2.99 5.60 -8.51
N VAL A 102 2.08 6.27 -9.22
CA VAL A 102 0.80 6.72 -8.67
C VAL A 102 -0.34 6.09 -9.45
N ALA A 103 -1.17 5.30 -8.76
CA ALA A 103 -2.17 4.45 -9.38
C ALA A 103 -3.50 4.47 -8.63
N THR A 104 -4.58 4.14 -9.34
CA THR A 104 -5.87 3.85 -8.69
C THR A 104 -5.88 2.45 -8.10
N PRO A 105 -6.76 2.14 -7.13
CA PRO A 105 -6.96 0.78 -6.63
C PRO A 105 -7.23 -0.23 -7.76
N SER A 106 -8.07 0.14 -8.74
CA SER A 106 -8.36 -0.74 -9.88
C SER A 106 -7.13 -1.07 -10.72
N GLN A 107 -6.26 -0.08 -10.97
CA GLN A 107 -4.99 -0.32 -11.68
C GLN A 107 -4.08 -1.27 -10.89
N ILE A 108 -4.02 -1.12 -9.57
CA ILE A 108 -3.21 -2.01 -8.71
C ILE A 108 -3.75 -3.43 -8.74
N ILE A 109 -5.06 -3.62 -8.55
CA ILE A 109 -5.72 -4.93 -8.58
C ILE A 109 -5.52 -5.62 -9.94
N GLU A 110 -5.66 -4.88 -11.05
CA GLU A 110 -5.42 -5.42 -12.38
C GLU A 110 -3.95 -5.78 -12.58
N ALA A 111 -3.00 -4.92 -12.17
CA ALA A 111 -1.58 -5.14 -12.34
C ALA A 111 -1.04 -6.35 -11.55
N VAL A 112 -1.43 -6.52 -10.28
CA VAL A 112 -0.96 -7.65 -9.46
C VAL A 112 -1.55 -8.98 -9.94
N GLN A 113 -2.79 -8.96 -10.46
CA GLN A 113 -3.37 -10.12 -11.11
C GLN A 113 -2.66 -10.40 -12.45
N GLU A 114 -2.54 -9.41 -13.32
CA GLU A 114 -2.01 -9.63 -14.67
C GLU A 114 -0.52 -9.96 -14.69
N GLY A 115 0.29 -9.26 -13.89
CA GLY A 115 1.75 -9.42 -13.87
C GLY A 115 2.26 -10.52 -12.94
N PHE A 116 1.53 -10.89 -11.88
CA PHE A 116 1.97 -11.90 -10.91
C PHE A 116 0.98 -13.02 -10.64
N ASN A 117 -0.24 -12.94 -11.18
CA ASN A 117 -1.32 -13.90 -10.91
C ASN A 117 -1.66 -13.94 -9.41
N MET A 118 -1.71 -12.77 -8.75
CA MET A 118 -2.24 -12.68 -7.38
C MET A 118 -3.72 -13.06 -7.36
N GLU A 119 -4.13 -13.83 -6.36
CA GLU A 119 -5.51 -14.22 -6.14
C GLU A 119 -6.40 -13.00 -5.87
N HIS A 120 -7.61 -13.01 -6.42
CA HIS A 120 -8.47 -11.83 -6.52
C HIS A 120 -8.87 -11.29 -5.14
N GLY A 121 -9.29 -12.15 -4.20
CA GLY A 121 -9.65 -11.73 -2.84
C GLY A 121 -8.49 -11.04 -2.13
N THR A 122 -7.29 -11.62 -2.24
CA THR A 122 -6.05 -11.04 -1.72
C THR A 122 -5.71 -9.69 -2.36
N ALA A 123 -5.84 -9.58 -3.69
CA ALA A 123 -5.60 -8.33 -4.40
C ALA A 123 -6.55 -7.22 -3.93
N LEU A 124 -7.84 -7.52 -3.72
CA LEU A 124 -8.80 -6.58 -3.16
C LEU A 124 -8.42 -6.17 -1.73
N PHE A 125 -8.23 -7.16 -0.86
CA PHE A 125 -8.00 -6.93 0.56
C PHE A 125 -6.78 -6.04 0.79
N VAL A 126 -5.64 -6.39 0.18
CA VAL A 126 -4.38 -5.69 0.37
C VAL A 126 -4.40 -4.30 -0.27
N THR A 127 -4.97 -4.17 -1.48
CA THR A 127 -5.02 -2.88 -2.18
C THR A 127 -5.90 -1.88 -1.44
N TYR A 128 -7.10 -2.29 -1.00
CA TYR A 128 -7.99 -1.39 -0.30
C TYR A 128 -7.56 -1.14 1.14
N ALA A 129 -6.88 -2.08 1.81
CA ALA A 129 -6.22 -1.80 3.09
C ALA A 129 -5.23 -0.65 2.95
N ALA A 130 -4.33 -0.72 1.96
CA ALA A 130 -3.37 0.34 1.69
C ALA A 130 -4.07 1.66 1.27
N HIS A 131 -5.02 1.59 0.34
CA HIS A 131 -5.69 2.80 -0.15
C HIS A 131 -6.48 3.53 0.94
N LEU A 132 -7.09 2.81 1.89
CA LEU A 132 -7.83 3.40 2.99
C LEU A 132 -6.94 4.22 3.94
N VAL A 133 -5.71 3.79 4.19
CA VAL A 133 -4.79 4.47 5.13
C VAL A 133 -3.84 5.45 4.46
N ASP A 134 -3.39 5.15 3.25
CA ASP A 134 -2.32 5.89 2.54
C ASP A 134 -2.76 6.56 1.24
N GLY A 135 -3.92 6.21 0.73
CA GLY A 135 -4.48 6.76 -0.49
C GLY A 135 -5.33 8.00 -0.28
N ASN A 136 -5.50 8.79 -1.34
CA ASN A 136 -6.45 9.89 -1.35
C ASN A 136 -7.82 9.37 -1.79
N LEU A 137 -8.71 9.23 -0.82
CA LEU A 137 -10.07 8.71 -1.03
C LEU A 137 -10.98 9.66 -1.83
N VAL A 138 -10.59 10.92 -2.05
CA VAL A 138 -11.36 11.87 -2.87
C VAL A 138 -11.01 11.73 -4.34
N THR A 139 -9.72 11.58 -4.67
CA THR A 139 -9.23 11.47 -6.05
C THR A 139 -9.03 10.04 -6.52
N ASP A 140 -9.20 9.04 -5.65
CA ASP A 140 -9.01 7.60 -5.94
C ASP A 140 -7.59 7.27 -6.39
N LEU A 141 -6.58 7.89 -5.76
CA LEU A 141 -5.17 7.70 -6.09
C LEU A 141 -4.34 7.29 -4.88
N LEU A 142 -3.40 6.37 -5.09
CA LEU A 142 -2.42 5.90 -4.12
C LEU A 142 -1.02 6.00 -4.72
N SER A 143 -0.07 6.53 -3.94
CA SER A 143 1.35 6.45 -4.25
C SER A 143 1.92 5.12 -3.76
N ILE A 144 2.66 4.40 -4.61
CA ILE A 144 3.33 3.14 -4.21
C ILE A 144 4.60 3.36 -3.39
N GLY A 145 4.93 4.60 -3.06
CA GLY A 145 6.09 4.98 -2.26
C GLY A 145 5.81 6.22 -1.42
N GLU A 146 6.61 7.28 -1.61
CA GLU A 146 6.54 8.50 -0.79
C GLU A 146 5.26 9.35 -1.00
N LYS A 147 5.01 10.26 -0.05
CA LYS A 147 3.93 11.25 -0.14
C LYS A 147 4.17 12.17 -1.32
N THR A 148 3.15 12.37 -2.14
CA THR A 148 3.25 13.19 -3.35
C THR A 148 2.01 14.04 -3.58
N LYS A 149 2.19 15.19 -4.23
CA LYS A 149 1.06 16.06 -4.63
C LYS A 149 0.25 15.46 -5.79
N LEU A 150 0.79 14.43 -6.45
CA LEU A 150 0.12 13.74 -7.56
C LEU A 150 -1.17 13.02 -7.12
N THR A 151 -1.30 12.67 -5.84
CA THR A 151 -2.54 12.12 -5.27
C THR A 151 -3.56 13.20 -4.91
N GLY A 152 -3.32 14.47 -5.25
CA GLY A 152 -4.26 15.58 -5.02
C GLY A 152 -4.23 16.15 -3.59
N PRO A 153 -5.16 17.09 -3.28
CA PRO A 153 -5.27 17.74 -1.98
C PRO A 153 -5.51 16.76 -0.84
N ASP A 154 -4.72 16.90 0.22
CA ASP A 154 -4.91 16.10 1.42
C ASP A 154 -6.29 16.36 2.03
N PRO A 155 -7.00 15.31 2.47
CA PRO A 155 -8.17 15.45 3.33
C PRO A 155 -7.77 16.09 4.68
N PRO A 156 -8.75 16.54 5.48
CA PRO A 156 -8.48 17.06 6.81
C PRO A 156 -7.74 16.03 7.69
N ALA A 157 -6.83 16.53 8.53
CA ALA A 157 -6.22 15.73 9.59
C ALA A 157 -7.30 15.06 10.47
N PRO A 158 -7.06 13.86 11.01
CA PRO A 158 -5.76 13.16 11.11
C PRO A 158 -5.40 12.24 9.94
N ALA A 159 -6.14 12.23 8.83
CA ALA A 159 -5.79 11.46 7.65
C ALA A 159 -4.40 11.84 7.10
N ILE A 160 -3.62 10.82 6.69
CA ILE A 160 -2.19 10.98 6.37
C ILE A 160 -1.98 11.17 4.86
N VAL A 161 -2.56 10.27 4.05
CA VAL A 161 -2.38 10.21 2.58
C VAL A 161 -0.89 10.27 2.21
N GLY A 162 -0.11 9.40 2.84
CA GLY A 162 1.35 9.44 2.78
C GLY A 162 1.98 8.55 1.71
N GLY A 163 1.18 7.74 1.01
CA GLY A 163 1.71 6.66 0.16
C GLY A 163 2.29 5.50 0.98
N LEU A 164 2.72 4.43 0.31
CA LEU A 164 3.18 3.21 0.98
C LEU A 164 4.45 3.36 1.82
N ASN A 165 5.16 4.50 1.78
CA ASN A 165 6.27 4.76 2.70
C ASN A 165 5.77 5.15 4.11
N THR A 166 4.48 5.37 4.33
CA THR A 166 3.94 5.70 5.66
C THR A 166 4.14 4.53 6.63
N HIS A 167 4.93 4.77 7.67
CA HIS A 167 5.16 3.78 8.71
C HIS A 167 3.92 3.52 9.57
N ALA A 168 3.78 2.28 10.03
CA ALA A 168 2.83 1.77 11.02
C ALA A 168 1.33 1.69 10.62
N VAL A 169 0.96 2.10 9.40
CA VAL A 169 -0.41 1.92 8.88
C VAL A 169 -0.53 0.76 7.89
N PHE A 170 0.55 0.49 7.16
CA PHE A 170 0.71 -0.67 6.28
C PHE A 170 2.17 -1.14 6.29
N GLU A 171 3.10 -0.24 5.93
CA GLU A 171 4.55 -0.46 6.08
C GLU A 171 4.90 -0.61 7.56
N GLY A 172 5.88 -1.46 7.87
CA GLY A 172 6.34 -1.61 9.25
C GLY A 172 7.64 -2.37 9.38
N ASP A 173 8.06 -2.51 10.63
CA ASP A 173 9.37 -3.03 11.00
C ASP A 173 9.59 -4.50 10.63
N ALA A 174 10.85 -4.95 10.76
CA ALA A 174 11.32 -6.28 10.41
C ALA A 174 11.13 -6.63 8.93
N SER A 175 11.17 -5.64 8.02
CA SER A 175 11.18 -5.92 6.59
C SER A 175 12.44 -6.74 6.20
N MET A 176 12.30 -7.62 5.18
CA MET A 176 13.39 -8.55 4.81
C MET A 176 14.56 -7.84 4.13
N THR A 177 14.30 -6.77 3.39
CA THR A 177 15.30 -6.08 2.54
C THR A 177 15.23 -4.56 2.62
N ARG A 178 14.39 -4.04 3.52
CA ARG A 178 14.21 -2.62 3.88
C ARG A 178 14.50 -2.48 5.37
N ALA A 179 15.09 -1.36 5.79
CA ALA A 179 15.37 -1.12 7.20
C ALA A 179 14.08 -0.73 7.95
N ASP A 180 14.10 -0.84 9.27
CA ASP A 180 13.02 -0.32 10.12
C ASP A 180 12.98 1.22 10.03
N PHE A 181 11.78 1.80 10.13
CA PHE A 181 11.58 3.25 10.02
C PHE A 181 12.41 4.05 11.04
N PHE A 182 12.62 3.49 12.23
CA PHE A 182 13.47 4.09 13.26
C PHE A 182 14.88 4.45 12.77
N PHE A 183 15.41 3.72 11.78
CA PHE A 183 16.75 3.98 11.22
C PHE A 183 16.75 4.97 10.05
N GLY A 184 15.59 5.51 9.66
CA GLY A 184 15.43 6.66 8.78
C GLY A 184 14.94 6.36 7.35
N ASP A 185 15.24 5.20 6.79
CA ASP A 185 14.82 4.81 5.43
C ASP A 185 14.16 3.42 5.45
N ASN A 186 12.83 3.41 5.39
CA ASN A 186 11.99 2.21 5.44
C ASN A 186 11.59 1.63 4.07
N HIS A 187 12.09 2.20 2.97
CA HIS A 187 11.55 1.89 1.64
C HIS A 187 12.62 1.54 0.62
N SER A 188 13.82 2.12 0.72
CA SER A 188 14.91 1.81 -0.18
C SER A 188 15.44 0.38 0.01
N PHE A 189 15.89 -0.21 -1.08
CA PHE A 189 16.64 -1.46 -1.03
C PHE A 189 17.88 -1.31 -0.14
N ASN A 190 18.06 -2.23 0.81
CA ASN A 190 19.22 -2.27 1.69
C ASN A 190 20.12 -3.47 1.35
N GLN A 191 21.33 -3.20 0.84
CA GLN A 191 22.27 -4.24 0.41
C GLN A 191 22.67 -5.16 1.57
N THR A 192 22.90 -4.64 2.78
CA THR A 192 23.28 -5.46 3.94
C THR A 192 22.18 -6.46 4.31
N LEU A 193 20.91 -6.03 4.30
CA LEU A 193 19.78 -6.93 4.56
C LEU A 193 19.58 -7.94 3.42
N PHE A 194 19.86 -7.55 2.17
CA PHE A 194 19.83 -8.48 1.05
C PHE A 194 20.99 -9.50 1.09
N ASP A 195 22.18 -9.10 1.54
CA ASP A 195 23.29 -10.05 1.76
C ASP A 195 22.92 -11.07 2.85
N GLN A 196 22.18 -10.66 3.89
CA GLN A 196 21.60 -11.59 4.86
C GLN A 196 20.54 -12.51 4.25
N PHE A 197 19.67 -11.98 3.38
CA PHE A 197 18.72 -12.80 2.62
C PHE A 197 19.44 -13.91 1.84
N VAL A 198 20.53 -13.57 1.15
CA VAL A 198 21.38 -14.52 0.41
C VAL A 198 22.07 -15.51 1.35
N ASP A 199 22.63 -15.07 2.48
CA ASP A 199 23.25 -15.95 3.49
C ASP A 199 22.25 -16.99 4.01
N PHE A 200 21.03 -16.56 4.35
CA PHE A 200 19.99 -17.47 4.83
C PHE A 200 19.53 -18.43 3.73
N SER A 201 19.42 -17.99 2.47
CA SER A 201 19.19 -18.87 1.33
C SER A 201 20.28 -19.93 1.17
N ASN A 202 21.56 -19.58 1.37
CA ASN A 202 22.66 -20.53 1.32
C ASN A 202 22.59 -21.56 2.47
N ARG A 203 22.33 -21.08 3.69
CA ARG A 203 22.36 -21.91 4.91
C ARG A 203 21.16 -22.86 5.02
N PHE A 204 19.97 -22.39 4.64
CA PHE A 204 18.72 -23.11 4.91
C PHE A 204 17.99 -23.56 3.64
N GLY A 205 18.35 -23.03 2.47
CA GLY A 205 17.69 -23.34 1.19
C GLY A 205 18.60 -23.91 0.12
N GLY A 206 19.86 -24.24 0.45
CA GLY A 206 20.82 -24.77 -0.52
C GLY A 206 21.12 -23.80 -1.67
N GLY A 207 21.10 -22.50 -1.40
CA GLY A 207 21.33 -21.42 -2.37
C GLY A 207 20.07 -20.84 -3.00
N PHE A 208 18.88 -21.35 -2.65
CA PHE A 208 17.59 -20.82 -3.10
C PHE A 208 16.81 -20.24 -1.92
N TYR A 209 15.89 -19.31 -2.19
CA TYR A 209 14.88 -18.89 -1.22
C TYR A 209 13.63 -19.76 -1.35
N ASN A 210 13.16 -20.31 -0.23
CA ASN A 210 11.95 -21.14 -0.14
C ASN A 210 11.27 -20.85 1.22
N TYR A 211 10.18 -21.56 1.56
CA TYR A 211 9.47 -21.32 2.82
C TYR A 211 10.31 -21.62 4.08
N THR A 212 11.27 -22.54 4.01
CA THR A 212 12.20 -22.80 5.13
C THR A 212 13.10 -21.58 5.36
N VAL A 213 13.64 -21.00 4.28
CA VAL A 213 14.44 -19.76 4.38
C VAL A 213 13.58 -18.60 4.87
N ALA A 214 12.34 -18.48 4.37
CA ALA A 214 11.40 -17.46 4.81
C ALA A 214 11.15 -17.52 6.32
N ALA A 215 10.96 -18.71 6.87
CA ALA A 215 10.79 -18.94 8.31
C ALA A 215 11.99 -18.44 9.13
N GLU A 216 13.19 -18.89 8.77
CA GLU A 216 14.42 -18.55 9.49
C GLU A 216 14.73 -17.05 9.38
N LEU A 217 14.60 -16.47 8.18
CA LEU A 217 14.87 -15.05 7.95
C LEU A 217 13.83 -14.16 8.63
N ARG A 218 12.53 -14.49 8.57
CA ARG A 218 11.46 -13.76 9.26
C ARG A 218 11.75 -13.68 10.76
N PHE A 219 12.11 -14.82 11.37
CA PHE A 219 12.46 -14.84 12.78
C PHE A 219 13.72 -14.03 13.08
N GLN A 220 14.77 -14.16 12.26
CA GLN A 220 16.00 -13.36 12.40
C GLN A 220 15.70 -11.86 12.37
N ARG A 221 14.90 -11.40 11.41
CA ARG A 221 14.56 -9.98 11.26
C ARG A 221 13.78 -9.46 12.47
N ILE A 222 12.88 -10.26 13.04
CA ILE A 222 12.19 -9.92 14.30
C ILE A 222 13.20 -9.79 15.45
N GLN A 223 14.11 -10.76 15.62
CA GLN A 223 15.10 -10.72 16.70
C GLN A 223 16.03 -9.50 16.59
N GLU A 224 16.44 -9.14 15.36
CA GLU A 224 17.27 -7.96 15.12
C GLU A 224 16.55 -6.66 15.47
N SER A 225 15.28 -6.52 15.08
CA SER A 225 14.48 -5.36 15.45
C SER A 225 14.26 -5.28 16.96
N ILE A 226 13.98 -6.40 17.63
CA ILE A 226 13.94 -6.46 19.11
C ILE A 226 15.26 -5.95 19.71
N ALA A 227 16.39 -6.38 19.16
CA ALA A 227 17.71 -6.09 19.72
C ALA A 227 18.23 -4.68 19.41
N THR A 228 17.70 -3.99 18.41
CA THR A 228 18.31 -2.75 17.88
C THR A 228 17.34 -1.58 17.72
N ASN A 229 16.04 -1.83 17.56
CA ASN A 229 15.03 -0.79 17.39
C ASN A 229 14.24 -0.59 18.69
N PRO A 230 14.49 0.49 19.47
CA PRO A 230 13.77 0.77 20.72
C PRO A 230 12.28 1.12 20.52
N GLN A 231 11.85 1.34 19.28
CA GLN A 231 10.47 1.61 18.87
C GLN A 231 9.86 0.47 18.06
N PHE A 232 10.48 -0.72 18.08
CA PHE A 232 10.04 -1.87 17.30
C PHE A 232 8.56 -2.18 17.56
N SER A 233 7.75 -2.16 16.51
CA SER A 233 6.34 -2.54 16.57
C SER A 233 6.04 -3.71 15.65
N PHE A 234 5.44 -4.75 16.21
CA PHE A 234 5.07 -5.98 15.50
C PHE A 234 3.67 -6.46 15.90
N ILE A 235 2.73 -5.51 15.93
CA ILE A 235 1.30 -5.74 16.13
C ILE A 235 0.56 -5.67 14.80
N SER A 236 -0.72 -6.03 14.81
CA SER A 236 -1.58 -5.93 13.63
C SER A 236 -1.76 -4.49 13.14
N PRO A 237 -1.75 -4.22 11.82
CA PRO A 237 -1.75 -5.21 10.72
C PRO A 237 -0.37 -5.76 10.36
N ARG A 238 0.72 -5.13 10.81
CA ARG A 238 2.10 -5.50 10.43
C ARG A 238 2.44 -6.93 10.78
N PHE A 239 1.97 -7.44 11.91
CA PHE A 239 2.14 -8.84 12.30
C PHE A 239 1.77 -9.79 11.15
N PHE A 240 0.58 -9.64 10.56
CA PHE A 240 0.13 -10.50 9.46
C PHE A 240 0.91 -10.25 8.17
N THR A 241 1.07 -8.99 7.77
CA THR A 241 1.71 -8.65 6.48
C THR A 241 3.17 -9.08 6.46
N ALA A 242 3.89 -8.96 7.57
CA ALA A 242 5.28 -9.40 7.67
C ALA A 242 5.45 -10.91 7.38
N TYR A 243 4.57 -11.77 7.90
CA TYR A 243 4.59 -13.20 7.59
C TYR A 243 4.10 -13.48 6.17
N ALA A 244 3.01 -12.88 5.71
CA ALA A 244 2.51 -13.02 4.34
C ALA A 244 3.57 -12.64 3.29
N GLU A 245 4.19 -11.48 3.44
CA GLU A 245 5.23 -10.97 2.52
C GLU A 245 6.46 -11.88 2.43
N SER A 246 6.73 -12.69 3.46
CA SER A 246 7.84 -13.65 3.43
C SER A 246 7.61 -14.82 2.47
N THR A 247 6.35 -15.12 2.12
CA THR A 247 6.01 -16.18 1.16
C THR A 247 5.97 -15.68 -0.28
N PHE A 248 5.74 -14.38 -0.49
CA PHE A 248 5.58 -13.77 -1.81
C PHE A 248 6.75 -13.99 -2.78
N PRO A 249 8.04 -13.97 -2.37
CA PRO A 249 9.12 -14.33 -3.29
C PRO A 249 8.99 -15.75 -3.85
N VAL A 250 8.46 -16.70 -3.07
CA VAL A 250 8.21 -18.07 -3.52
C VAL A 250 6.97 -18.13 -4.41
N ASN A 251 5.91 -17.42 -4.04
CA ASN A 251 4.60 -17.52 -4.70
C ASN A 251 4.53 -16.72 -6.00
N PHE A 252 5.27 -15.62 -6.12
CA PHE A 252 5.14 -14.66 -7.23
C PHE A 252 6.42 -14.42 -8.03
N PHE A 253 7.60 -14.64 -7.46
CA PHE A 253 8.88 -14.36 -8.15
C PHE A 253 9.54 -15.62 -8.74
N VAL A 254 9.01 -16.81 -8.44
CA VAL A 254 9.41 -18.05 -9.11
C VAL A 254 8.71 -18.11 -10.47
N ASP A 255 9.46 -18.38 -11.54
CA ASP A 255 8.88 -18.53 -12.89
C ASP A 255 7.80 -19.61 -12.87
N GLY A 256 6.61 -19.28 -13.38
CA GLY A 256 5.42 -20.12 -13.30
C GLY A 256 5.51 -21.44 -14.08
N ARG A 257 6.54 -21.64 -14.89
CA ARG A 257 6.84 -22.94 -15.53
C ARG A 257 7.58 -23.89 -14.59
N SER A 258 8.21 -23.37 -13.54
CA SER A 258 8.91 -24.16 -12.52
C SER A 258 7.93 -24.78 -11.53
N THR A 259 8.19 -26.03 -11.15
CA THR A 259 7.41 -26.76 -10.14
C THR A 259 8.12 -26.83 -8.78
N GLU A 260 9.35 -26.30 -8.68
CA GLU A 260 10.22 -26.52 -7.52
C GLU A 260 9.96 -25.55 -6.34
N LYS A 261 9.09 -24.54 -6.53
CA LYS A 261 8.71 -23.52 -5.51
C LYS A 261 9.91 -22.97 -4.72
N LYS A 262 10.98 -22.63 -5.42
CA LYS A 262 12.18 -22.04 -4.85
C LYS A 262 12.72 -20.97 -5.80
N LEU A 263 13.08 -19.82 -5.25
CA LEU A 263 13.55 -18.65 -5.97
C LEU A 263 15.08 -18.64 -5.96
N ASP A 264 15.69 -18.61 -7.14
CA ASP A 264 17.14 -18.43 -7.25
C ASP A 264 17.57 -16.98 -6.95
N MET A 265 18.84 -16.79 -6.60
CA MET A 265 19.33 -15.47 -6.18
C MET A 265 19.47 -14.46 -7.33
N GLU A 266 19.55 -14.92 -8.59
CA GLU A 266 19.57 -14.03 -9.75
C GLU A 266 18.20 -13.40 -9.94
N ALA A 267 17.14 -14.21 -9.93
CA ALA A 267 15.76 -13.74 -9.95
C ALA A 267 15.44 -12.89 -8.71
N ALA A 268 15.84 -13.32 -7.51
CA ALA A 268 15.66 -12.51 -6.30
C ALA A 268 16.31 -11.13 -6.41
N THR A 269 17.54 -11.06 -6.93
CA THR A 269 18.25 -9.80 -7.18
C THR A 269 17.47 -8.92 -8.18
N SER A 270 17.03 -9.51 -9.29
CA SER A 270 16.28 -8.81 -10.34
C SER A 270 15.01 -8.16 -9.79
N PHE A 271 14.21 -8.88 -9.00
CA PHE A 271 12.98 -8.32 -8.43
C PHE A 271 13.23 -7.33 -7.29
N ILE A 272 14.06 -7.70 -6.32
CA ILE A 272 14.14 -7.01 -5.04
C ILE A 272 15.01 -5.75 -5.11
N ARG A 273 16.13 -5.82 -5.85
CA ARG A 273 17.07 -4.71 -6.04
C ARG A 273 16.72 -3.92 -7.29
N ASP A 274 16.54 -4.60 -8.42
CA ASP A 274 16.45 -3.94 -9.72
C ASP A 274 15.00 -3.60 -10.11
N GLY A 275 14.00 -4.16 -9.42
CA GLY A 275 12.59 -3.97 -9.73
C GLY A 275 12.26 -4.42 -11.15
N LYS A 276 12.78 -5.57 -11.56
CA LYS A 276 12.77 -6.04 -12.94
C LYS A 276 12.40 -7.52 -13.01
N TYR A 277 11.55 -7.89 -13.95
CA TYR A 277 11.33 -9.29 -14.30
C TYR A 277 12.61 -9.92 -14.89
N PRO A 278 12.98 -11.15 -14.50
CA PRO A 278 13.92 -11.96 -15.27
C PRO A 278 13.54 -12.03 -16.76
N GLN A 279 14.51 -12.24 -17.63
CA GLN A 279 14.20 -12.39 -19.06
C GLN A 279 13.32 -13.64 -19.27
N ASP A 280 12.33 -13.54 -20.16
CA ASP A 280 11.39 -14.64 -20.44
C ASP A 280 10.58 -15.09 -19.20
N PHE A 281 10.42 -14.22 -18.19
CA PHE A 281 9.68 -14.56 -16.98
C PHE A 281 8.20 -14.79 -17.26
N HIS A 282 7.70 -15.94 -16.82
CA HIS A 282 6.29 -16.28 -16.85
C HIS A 282 5.69 -16.16 -15.45
N ARG A 283 4.53 -15.48 -15.33
CA ARG A 283 3.81 -15.40 -14.04
C ARG A 283 3.36 -16.78 -13.56
N ALA A 284 3.05 -16.88 -12.26
CA ALA A 284 2.60 -18.10 -11.60
C ALA A 284 1.47 -18.81 -12.38
N ALA A 285 1.45 -20.14 -12.34
CA ALA A 285 0.55 -20.95 -13.16
C ALA A 285 -0.91 -20.95 -12.71
N GLN A 286 -1.19 -20.47 -11.51
CA GLN A 286 -2.53 -20.36 -10.92
C GLN A 286 -2.57 -19.12 -10.01
N PRO A 287 -3.76 -18.55 -9.76
CA PRO A 287 -3.94 -17.51 -8.75
C PRO A 287 -3.36 -17.95 -7.41
N SER A 288 -2.43 -17.18 -6.87
CA SER A 288 -1.72 -17.49 -5.61
C SER A 288 -1.84 -16.33 -4.62
N SER A 289 -1.68 -16.61 -3.34
CA SER A 289 -1.78 -15.65 -2.25
C SER A 289 -0.64 -15.88 -1.25
N THR A 290 -0.98 -16.36 -0.07
CA THR A 290 -0.12 -16.50 1.10
C THR A 290 0.20 -17.97 1.38
N GLU A 291 0.16 -18.83 0.37
CA GLU A 291 0.52 -20.25 0.53
C GLU A 291 1.88 -20.37 1.25
N GLY A 292 1.93 -21.26 2.25
CA GLY A 292 3.11 -21.48 3.10
C GLY A 292 3.22 -20.54 4.30
N ILE A 293 2.28 -19.61 4.52
CA ILE A 293 2.31 -18.71 5.69
C ILE A 293 2.29 -19.47 7.01
N ASP A 294 1.58 -20.60 7.08
CA ASP A 294 1.52 -21.51 8.20
C ASP A 294 2.89 -22.15 8.50
N ILE A 295 3.63 -22.52 7.45
CA ILE A 295 5.01 -23.06 7.56
C ILE A 295 5.92 -22.00 8.18
N VAL A 296 5.85 -20.75 7.69
CA VAL A 296 6.68 -19.65 8.21
C VAL A 296 6.33 -19.33 9.67
N ALA A 297 5.04 -19.17 9.97
CA ALA A 297 4.58 -18.77 11.29
C ALA A 297 4.79 -19.85 12.37
N SER A 298 4.67 -21.13 12.01
CA SER A 298 4.80 -22.24 12.96
C SER A 298 6.23 -22.65 13.28
N ALA A 299 7.20 -22.31 12.42
CA ALA A 299 8.60 -22.65 12.63
C ALA A 299 9.20 -21.97 13.88
N HIS A 300 8.90 -20.67 14.05
CA HIS A 300 9.31 -19.87 15.21
C HIS A 300 8.13 -19.01 15.68
N PRO A 301 7.24 -19.54 16.54
CA PRO A 301 6.07 -18.80 16.98
C PRO A 301 6.44 -17.54 17.76
N VAL A 302 5.98 -16.38 17.30
CA VAL A 302 6.13 -15.09 17.97
C VAL A 302 4.74 -14.51 18.22
N ALA A 303 4.47 -14.05 19.45
CA ALA A 303 3.24 -13.32 19.75
C ALA A 303 3.34 -11.86 19.25
N PRO A 304 2.26 -11.25 18.77
CA PRO A 304 2.28 -9.83 18.41
C PRO A 304 2.63 -8.97 19.63
N GLY A 305 3.35 -7.89 19.41
CA GLY A 305 3.89 -7.06 20.49
C GLY A 305 4.85 -5.98 20.00
N GLU A 306 5.56 -5.36 20.94
CA GLU A 306 6.41 -4.20 20.66
C GLU A 306 7.54 -4.08 21.70
N ASN A 307 8.62 -3.41 21.34
CA ASN A 307 9.57 -2.90 22.32
C ASN A 307 8.97 -1.71 23.08
N ARG A 308 9.04 -1.74 24.42
CA ARG A 308 8.45 -0.69 25.27
C ARG A 308 9.48 0.22 25.92
N ASP A 309 8.97 1.37 26.38
CA ASP A 309 9.73 2.40 27.13
C ASP A 309 10.90 3.01 26.36
N GLY A 310 10.88 2.92 25.02
CA GLY A 310 11.98 3.38 24.17
C GLY A 310 13.28 2.60 24.41
N LYS A 311 13.19 1.31 24.77
CA LYS A 311 14.34 0.44 25.06
C LYS A 311 14.40 -0.74 24.10
N ILE A 312 15.61 -1.07 23.67
CA ILE A 312 15.92 -2.34 22.98
C ILE A 312 15.85 -3.51 23.95
N ASN A 313 15.65 -4.73 23.42
CA ASN A 313 15.55 -5.98 24.17
C ASN A 313 14.45 -5.95 25.25
N ASN A 314 13.35 -5.25 24.99
CA ASN A 314 12.23 -5.09 25.91
C ASN A 314 10.90 -5.39 25.22
N TYR A 315 10.86 -6.50 24.48
CA TYR A 315 9.69 -6.91 23.70
C TYR A 315 8.59 -7.40 24.65
N VAL A 316 7.44 -6.72 24.63
CA VAL A 316 6.27 -7.04 25.44
C VAL A 316 5.14 -7.45 24.51
N PRO A 317 4.63 -8.69 24.64
CA PRO A 317 3.45 -9.13 23.89
C PRO A 317 2.23 -8.23 24.16
N ASP A 318 1.47 -7.93 23.12
CA ASP A 318 0.20 -7.21 23.20
C ASP A 318 -0.97 -8.19 23.01
N PRO A 319 -1.66 -8.59 24.09
CA PRO A 319 -2.78 -9.53 24.00
C PRO A 319 -4.03 -8.94 23.33
N THR A 320 -4.03 -7.63 23.02
CA THR A 320 -5.14 -6.96 22.32
C THR A 320 -4.94 -6.91 20.80
N SER A 321 -3.70 -7.15 20.33
CA SER A 321 -3.42 -7.28 18.91
C SER A 321 -3.99 -8.58 18.37
N ALA A 322 -4.56 -8.53 17.17
CA ALA A 322 -4.93 -9.74 16.44
C ALA A 322 -3.69 -10.58 16.08
N ASP A 323 -3.92 -11.88 15.95
CA ASP A 323 -2.97 -12.92 15.57
C ASP A 323 -3.63 -13.92 14.60
N PHE A 324 -2.91 -14.95 14.15
CA PHE A 324 -3.44 -15.94 13.20
C PHE A 324 -4.68 -16.72 13.69
N SER A 325 -4.97 -16.74 14.99
CA SER A 325 -6.18 -17.36 15.55
C SER A 325 -7.39 -16.42 15.57
N THR A 326 -7.15 -15.12 15.36
CA THR A 326 -8.14 -14.05 15.52
C THR A 326 -8.22 -13.17 14.26
N PHE A 327 -8.20 -13.76 13.07
CA PHE A 327 -8.22 -13.02 11.79
C PHE A 327 -9.34 -11.97 11.69
N CYS A 328 -10.56 -12.26 12.16
CA CYS A 328 -11.63 -11.24 12.13
C CYS A 328 -11.37 -10.06 13.07
N LEU A 329 -10.57 -10.24 14.13
CA LEU A 329 -10.13 -9.14 14.99
C LEU A 329 -9.17 -8.20 14.25
N LEU A 330 -8.33 -8.71 13.33
CA LEU A 330 -7.50 -7.85 12.45
C LEU A 330 -8.41 -6.92 11.64
N TYR A 331 -9.42 -7.47 10.98
CA TYR A 331 -10.39 -6.70 10.21
C TYR A 331 -11.14 -5.69 11.08
N THR A 332 -11.68 -6.13 12.22
CA THR A 332 -12.43 -5.26 13.14
C THR A 332 -11.57 -4.13 13.69
N ASN A 333 -10.33 -4.40 14.11
CA ASN A 333 -9.42 -3.38 14.63
C ASN A 333 -9.02 -2.40 13.53
N PHE A 334 -8.73 -2.88 12.31
CA PHE A 334 -8.43 -2.02 11.18
C PHE A 334 -9.59 -1.05 10.89
N VAL A 335 -10.82 -1.55 10.79
CA VAL A 335 -12.00 -0.71 10.48
C VAL A 335 -12.34 0.25 11.63
N ASN A 336 -12.44 -0.25 12.86
CA ASN A 336 -12.94 0.56 13.98
C ASN A 336 -11.88 1.45 14.62
N GLN A 337 -10.62 1.00 14.66
CA GLN A 337 -9.53 1.74 15.33
C GLN A 337 -8.70 2.53 14.32
N THR A 338 -8.15 1.86 13.29
CA THR A 338 -7.28 2.53 12.31
C THR A 338 -8.06 3.51 11.45
N ILE A 339 -9.12 3.04 10.76
CA ILE A 339 -9.91 3.90 9.88
C ILE A 339 -10.74 4.91 10.69
N GLY A 340 -11.34 4.47 11.80
CA GLY A 340 -12.03 5.37 12.74
C GLY A 340 -11.11 6.47 13.29
N GLY A 341 -9.84 6.16 13.56
CA GLY A 341 -8.83 7.11 14.00
C GLY A 341 -8.43 8.11 12.93
N LEU A 342 -8.21 7.66 11.68
CA LEU A 342 -7.82 8.51 10.55
C LEU A 342 -8.96 9.41 10.05
N TYR A 343 -10.19 8.92 10.11
CA TYR A 343 -11.38 9.61 9.63
C TYR A 343 -12.49 9.60 10.69
N PRO A 344 -12.38 10.43 11.75
CA PRO A 344 -13.31 10.39 12.86
C PRO A 344 -14.70 10.94 12.52
N ASN A 345 -14.80 11.95 11.65
CA ASN A 345 -16.06 12.61 11.29
C ASN A 345 -16.12 12.98 9.79
N PRO A 346 -16.01 11.99 8.87
CA PRO A 346 -16.03 12.27 7.44
C PRO A 346 -17.43 12.72 7.00
N THR A 347 -17.49 13.67 6.07
CA THR A 347 -18.74 14.17 5.49
C THR A 347 -18.69 14.14 3.95
N GLY A 348 -19.86 14.31 3.33
CA GLY A 348 -19.98 14.45 1.87
C GLY A 348 -19.30 13.33 1.08
N VAL A 349 -18.45 13.75 0.14
CA VAL A 349 -17.75 12.86 -0.82
C VAL A 349 -16.77 11.92 -0.12
N LEU A 350 -16.03 12.43 0.88
CA LEU A 350 -15.10 11.61 1.64
C LEU A 350 -15.84 10.48 2.38
N ARG A 351 -16.97 10.78 3.03
CA ARG A 351 -17.81 9.76 3.68
C ARG A 351 -18.34 8.73 2.69
N ARG A 352 -18.88 9.17 1.55
CA ARG A 352 -19.38 8.26 0.50
C ARG A 352 -18.27 7.32 0.03
N ASN A 353 -17.11 7.87 -0.30
CA ASN A 353 -15.99 7.09 -0.83
C ASN A 353 -15.39 6.16 0.24
N LEU A 354 -15.36 6.55 1.52
CA LEU A 354 -15.03 5.66 2.64
C LEU A 354 -15.96 4.45 2.71
N ILE A 355 -17.28 4.65 2.62
CA ILE A 355 -18.26 3.55 2.67
C ILE A 355 -18.01 2.57 1.51
N LYS A 356 -17.76 3.07 0.29
CA LYS A 356 -17.46 2.21 -0.87
C LYS A 356 -16.16 1.43 -0.70
N ASN A 357 -15.07 2.11 -0.35
CA ASN A 357 -13.76 1.49 -0.19
C ASN A 357 -13.73 0.48 0.97
N LEU A 358 -14.45 0.73 2.08
CA LEU A 358 -14.60 -0.24 3.17
C LEU A 358 -15.35 -1.50 2.73
N ARG A 359 -16.38 -1.35 1.90
CA ARG A 359 -17.10 -2.49 1.31
C ARG A 359 -16.22 -3.29 0.34
N PHE A 360 -15.41 -2.60 -0.47
CA PHE A 360 -14.45 -3.27 -1.36
C PHE A 360 -13.35 -3.98 -0.59
N PHE A 361 -12.83 -3.37 0.48
CA PHE A 361 -11.91 -4.01 1.43
C PHE A 361 -12.51 -5.29 2.03
N TYR A 362 -13.75 -5.22 2.56
CA TYR A 362 -14.45 -6.37 3.11
C TYR A 362 -14.68 -7.47 2.06
N SER A 363 -14.99 -7.11 0.80
CA SER A 363 -15.24 -8.10 -0.24
C SER A 363 -14.03 -9.01 -0.54
N GLY A 364 -12.81 -8.57 -0.23
CA GLY A 364 -11.60 -9.41 -0.31
C GLY A 364 -11.54 -10.51 0.75
N ILE A 365 -12.38 -10.46 1.79
CA ILE A 365 -12.45 -11.43 2.88
C ILE A 365 -13.88 -11.92 3.17
N ALA A 366 -14.80 -11.78 2.21
CA ALA A 366 -16.20 -12.15 2.41
C ALA A 366 -16.38 -13.63 2.80
N ASP A 367 -15.48 -14.51 2.35
CA ASP A 367 -15.48 -15.94 2.65
C ASP A 367 -14.72 -16.30 3.94
N ALA A 368 -14.11 -15.32 4.63
CA ALA A 368 -13.34 -15.56 5.86
C ALA A 368 -14.22 -15.72 7.13
N GLY A 369 -15.54 -15.57 7.00
CA GLY A 369 -16.49 -15.72 8.12
C GLY A 369 -16.55 -14.53 9.07
N CYS A 370 -16.00 -13.38 8.70
CA CYS A 370 -16.09 -12.14 9.47
C CYS A 370 -17.41 -11.41 9.20
N GLU A 371 -17.90 -10.63 10.16
CA GLU A 371 -19.08 -9.78 9.99
C GLU A 371 -18.69 -8.44 9.33
N GLU A 372 -19.40 -8.01 8.28
CA GLU A 372 -19.16 -6.71 7.64
C GLU A 372 -19.50 -5.56 8.60
N LEU A 373 -18.59 -4.60 8.72
CA LEU A 373 -18.75 -3.42 9.59
C LEU A 373 -19.07 -2.15 8.79
N PHE A 374 -19.92 -1.31 9.37
CA PHE A 374 -20.40 -0.07 8.74
C PHE A 374 -20.16 1.16 9.64
N PRO A 375 -18.90 1.53 9.96
CA PRO A 375 -18.59 2.61 10.90
C PRO A 375 -19.16 3.98 10.47
N TYR A 376 -19.43 4.14 9.18
CA TYR A 376 -20.00 5.35 8.61
C TYR A 376 -21.41 5.13 8.03
N GLY A 377 -22.06 3.99 8.30
CA GLY A 377 -23.35 3.62 7.70
C GLY A 377 -23.23 3.02 6.29
N GLN A 378 -24.37 2.87 5.61
CA GLN A 378 -24.49 2.27 4.28
C GLN A 378 -24.94 3.34 3.25
N LEU A 379 -24.73 3.06 1.96
CA LEU A 379 -25.15 3.91 0.83
C LEU A 379 -26.47 3.42 0.21
#